data_AF-A0A2D6PYT8-F1
#
_entry.id   AF-A0A2D6PYT8-F1
#
_cell.length_a   1.000
_cell.length_b   1.000
_cell.length_c   1.000
_cell.angle_alpha   90.00
_cell.angle_beta   90.00
_cell.angle_gamma   90.00
#
_symmetry.space_group_name_H-M   'P 1'
#
loop_
_entity.id
_entity.type
_entity.pdbx_description
1 polymer ?
#
loop_
_entity_poly.entity_id
_entity_poly.type
_entity_poly.pdbx_seq_one_letter_code
_entity_poly.pdbx_strand_id
1 'polypeptide(L)'
;MSRSRSHSRTRSIDQPPAVDLSNPVRPQRDDSNLNGSSPGLLLARRRAHNFIASRVDDSHVVADVTSETMLILLGQLARGESIANLSAFAVGIARRKVAEHFRRRVARQLAHDITDTKEGRPVEEHELLALALGDLDSSQRRIVTQRFVHDLPLREIARRDGTSISTAQRKLEGSLAAFRATMVRRGWRQRLKFSFPVGLLGLLGQRVGRRPRWLTPMASVAALFVVGIVLPVMVHLVLDDPVEDVAPSLREASAPDQFRQDRGTNPSDEPPILPQPFDRPVVIGGQVIDASGEPVADVEVRLLPYDDLRVYPLSEIPFVLTDKEGRFELRSHDPAPWFHVLAVARDESAATSPPLQPRSMTVLQLRPPVTIHGVLLDNEGQPAEEHEVVVGGLLHTALWKRSVRTGSGGSYQLDIPHPAGFRGRAASLVAWGDRGGVSESLVAPIQAGPPISRATSRSSRCVG
;
A
#
# COMPACT_ATOMS: atom_id res chain seq x y z
N MET A 1 76.32 65.16 27.71
CA MET A 1 75.54 65.31 26.46
C MET A 1 74.63 64.11 26.31
N SER A 2 73.43 64.35 25.77
CA SER A 2 72.42 63.40 25.25
C SER A 2 71.56 62.58 26.21
N ARG A 3 70.33 63.09 26.29
CA ARG A 3 69.04 62.47 26.67
C ARG A 3 68.64 61.37 25.67
N SER A 4 67.88 60.36 26.13
CA SER A 4 66.73 59.78 25.38
C SER A 4 65.96 58.82 26.31
N ARG A 5 64.91 59.28 27.00
CA ARG A 5 63.47 59.17 26.65
C ARG A 5 62.96 57.73 26.50
N SER A 6 62.34 57.24 27.59
CA SER A 6 61.37 56.15 27.56
C SER A 6 60.07 56.63 26.90
N HIS A 7 59.44 55.76 26.12
CA HIS A 7 58.06 55.93 25.64
C HIS A 7 57.24 54.75 26.14
N SER A 8 56.50 54.99 27.21
CA SER A 8 55.36 54.21 27.67
C SER A 8 54.20 54.41 26.69
N ARG A 9 53.86 53.35 25.94
CA ARG A 9 52.68 53.30 25.06
C ARG A 9 51.53 52.67 25.84
N THR A 10 50.74 53.51 26.50
CA THR A 10 49.46 53.14 27.09
C THR A 10 48.49 52.84 25.94
N ARG A 11 48.06 51.58 25.79
CA ARG A 11 46.94 51.22 24.91
C ARG A 11 45.65 51.69 25.58
N SER A 12 45.03 52.70 24.96
CA SER A 12 43.65 53.11 25.21
C SER A 12 42.75 51.93 24.83
N ILE A 13 42.00 51.40 25.79
CA ILE A 13 40.97 50.40 25.56
C ILE A 13 39.73 51.18 25.12
N ASP A 14 39.42 51.13 23.83
CA ASP A 14 38.17 51.66 23.30
C ASP A 14 37.01 50.92 23.98
N GLN A 15 36.24 51.67 24.78
CA GLN A 15 34.94 51.22 25.28
C GLN A 15 34.01 51.01 24.09
N PRO A 16 33.35 49.84 23.95
CA PRO A 16 32.31 49.68 22.96
C PRO A 16 31.15 50.65 23.27
N PRO A 17 30.50 51.22 22.24
CA PRO A 17 29.39 52.15 22.43
C PRO A 17 28.27 51.46 23.23
N ALA A 18 27.72 52.19 24.19
CA ALA A 18 26.59 51.75 25.00
C ALA A 18 25.44 51.29 24.09
N VAL A 19 25.10 50.00 24.19
CA VAL A 19 23.91 49.43 23.57
C VAL A 19 22.71 50.05 24.27
N ASP A 20 21.94 50.86 23.54
CA ASP A 20 20.67 51.40 24.01
C ASP A 20 19.66 50.25 24.18
N LEU A 21 19.50 49.81 25.44
CA LEU A 21 18.57 48.74 25.84
C LEU A 21 17.12 49.23 25.99
N SER A 22 16.81 50.49 25.64
CA SER A 22 15.47 51.04 25.85
C SER A 22 14.45 50.71 24.75
N ASN A 23 14.82 49.93 23.73
CA ASN A 23 13.86 49.48 22.72
C ASN A 23 14.16 48.08 22.14
N PRO A 24 13.73 46.98 22.79
CA PRO A 24 13.75 45.67 22.16
C PRO A 24 12.66 45.67 21.09
N VAL A 25 13.04 45.91 19.83
CA VAL A 25 12.23 45.55 18.67
C VAL A 25 12.11 44.03 18.69
N ARG A 26 11.13 43.51 19.45
CA ARG A 26 10.66 42.15 19.29
C ARG A 26 10.23 42.04 17.83
N PRO A 27 10.69 41.03 17.08
CA PRO A 27 10.10 40.76 15.77
C PRO A 27 8.59 40.70 15.99
N GLN A 28 7.86 41.59 15.32
CA GLN A 28 6.42 41.71 15.43
C GLN A 28 5.85 40.37 15.00
N ARG A 29 5.60 39.52 16.00
CA ARG A 29 5.03 38.19 15.83
C ARG A 29 3.62 38.45 15.36
N ASP A 30 3.37 38.16 14.09
CA ASP A 30 2.06 38.34 13.49
C ASP A 30 1.11 37.28 14.06
N ASP A 31 0.63 37.56 15.28
CA ASP A 31 -0.23 36.67 16.07
C ASP A 31 -1.61 36.48 15.40
N SER A 32 -1.91 37.23 14.34
CA SER A 32 -3.12 37.09 13.53
C SER A 32 -3.21 35.74 12.79
N ASN A 33 -2.08 35.04 12.57
CA ASN A 33 -2.02 33.74 11.90
C ASN A 33 -2.17 32.52 12.83
N LEU A 34 -2.19 32.71 14.16
CA LEU A 34 -2.31 31.61 15.14
C LEU A 34 -3.74 31.39 15.64
N ASN A 35 -4.71 32.21 15.21
CA ASN A 35 -6.12 32.01 15.51
C ASN A 35 -6.68 30.80 14.75
N GLY A 36 -6.50 29.59 15.32
CA GLY A 36 -7.35 28.38 15.30
C GLY A 36 -7.94 27.79 14.01
N SER A 37 -8.03 28.56 12.93
CA SER A 37 -8.87 28.34 11.76
C SER A 37 -8.10 28.60 10.47
N SER A 38 -6.77 28.41 10.48
CA SER A 38 -6.00 28.39 9.23
C SER A 38 -6.56 27.29 8.32
N PRO A 39 -7.12 27.61 7.14
CA PRO A 39 -7.71 26.62 6.23
C PRO A 39 -6.73 25.48 5.88
N GLY A 40 -5.43 25.79 5.81
CA GLY A 40 -4.38 24.81 5.59
C GLY A 40 -4.23 23.77 6.71
N LEU A 41 -4.50 24.14 7.98
CA LEU A 41 -4.42 23.24 9.13
C LEU A 41 -5.60 22.27 9.16
N LEU A 42 -6.81 22.75 8.82
CA LEU A 42 -8.00 21.90 8.68
C LEU A 42 -7.84 20.89 7.56
N LEU A 43 -7.32 21.33 6.40
CA LEU A 43 -7.03 20.43 5.27
C LEU A 43 -5.96 19.39 5.63
N ALA A 44 -4.89 19.80 6.32
CA ALA A 44 -3.84 18.91 6.78
C ALA A 44 -4.37 17.85 7.76
N ARG A 45 -5.21 18.26 8.72
CA ARG A 45 -5.90 17.34 9.65
C ARG A 45 -6.79 16.36 8.91
N ARG A 46 -7.64 16.82 7.98
CA ARG A 46 -8.55 15.97 7.19
C ARG A 46 -7.77 14.93 6.37
N ARG A 47 -6.69 15.35 5.69
CA ARG A 47 -5.87 14.42 4.90
C ARG A 47 -5.13 13.40 5.77
N ALA A 48 -4.57 13.82 6.89
CA ALA A 48 -3.94 12.91 7.84
C ALA A 48 -4.95 11.90 8.40
N HIS A 49 -6.13 12.36 8.82
CA HIS A 49 -7.20 11.50 9.33
C HIS A 49 -7.62 10.45 8.29
N ASN A 50 -7.93 10.85 7.05
CA ASN A 50 -8.34 9.92 6.00
C ASN A 50 -7.24 8.90 5.68
N PHE A 51 -5.98 9.34 5.68
CA PHE A 51 -4.84 8.44 5.52
C PHE A 51 -4.76 7.40 6.65
N ILE A 52 -4.98 7.80 7.90
CA ILE A 52 -4.94 6.90 9.07
C ILE A 52 -6.14 5.95 9.08
N ALA A 53 -7.34 6.47 8.86
CA ALA A 53 -8.59 5.70 8.81
C ALA A 53 -8.57 4.61 7.74
N SER A 54 -7.93 4.87 6.58
CA SER A 54 -7.75 3.84 5.54
C SER A 54 -6.77 2.71 5.89
N ARG A 55 -6.12 2.74 7.06
CA ARG A 55 -5.07 1.77 7.46
C ARG A 55 -5.30 1.16 8.83
N VAL A 56 -6.20 1.72 9.63
CA VAL A 56 -6.44 1.35 11.01
C VAL A 56 -7.94 1.21 11.20
N ASP A 57 -8.39 -0.01 11.48
CA ASP A 57 -9.82 -0.32 11.58
C ASP A 57 -10.46 0.22 12.87
N ASP A 58 -9.67 0.44 13.93
CA ASP A 58 -10.14 0.91 15.22
C ASP A 58 -10.26 2.45 15.24
N SER A 59 -11.50 2.96 15.33
CA SER A 59 -11.80 4.39 15.34
C SER A 59 -11.13 5.15 16.49
N HIS A 60 -10.95 4.52 17.66
CA HIS A 60 -10.26 5.15 18.78
C HIS A 60 -8.78 5.33 18.49
N VAL A 61 -8.15 4.32 17.90
CA VAL A 61 -6.76 4.42 17.45
C VAL A 61 -6.61 5.47 16.35
N VAL A 62 -7.56 5.55 15.41
CA VAL A 62 -7.55 6.59 14.37
C VAL A 62 -7.57 7.98 15.01
N ALA A 63 -8.43 8.22 15.98
CA ALA A 63 -8.52 9.50 16.69
C ALA A 63 -7.24 9.83 17.46
N ASP A 64 -6.65 8.86 18.17
CA ASP A 64 -5.41 9.02 18.93
C ASP A 64 -4.23 9.35 18.02
N VAL A 65 -4.03 8.55 16.97
CA VAL A 65 -2.93 8.72 16.00
C VAL A 65 -3.08 10.04 15.24
N THR A 66 -4.31 10.45 14.93
CA THR A 66 -4.59 11.75 14.31
C THR A 66 -4.23 12.89 15.27
N SER A 67 -4.61 12.79 16.54
CA SER A 67 -4.31 13.81 17.56
C SER A 67 -2.81 13.95 17.77
N GLU A 68 -2.08 12.83 17.90
CA GLU A 68 -0.62 12.83 18.03
C GLU A 68 0.07 13.44 16.79
N THR A 69 -0.45 13.14 15.59
CA THR A 69 0.01 13.74 14.34
C THR A 69 -0.14 15.26 14.35
N MET A 70 -1.29 15.76 14.77
CA MET A 70 -1.58 17.20 14.84
C MET A 70 -0.74 17.90 15.91
N LEU A 71 -0.52 17.28 17.07
CA LEU A 71 0.35 17.84 18.11
C LEU A 71 1.80 18.01 17.63
N ILE A 72 2.32 17.03 16.88
CA ILE A 72 3.66 17.14 16.28
C ILE A 72 3.71 18.28 15.27
N LEU A 73 2.72 18.35 14.37
CA LEU A 73 2.62 19.41 13.36
C LEU A 73 2.57 20.80 14.02
N LEU A 74 1.69 21.00 14.99
CA LEU A 74 1.55 22.25 15.73
C LEU A 74 2.84 22.62 16.47
N GLY A 75 3.53 21.63 17.05
CA GLY A 75 4.82 21.84 17.70
C GLY A 75 5.91 22.34 16.75
N GLN A 76 5.89 21.92 15.48
CA GLN A 76 6.82 22.45 14.47
C GLN A 76 6.48 23.88 14.05
N LEU A 77 5.20 24.14 13.80
CA LEU A 77 4.71 25.48 13.45
C LEU A 77 4.99 26.48 14.58
N ALA A 78 4.83 26.07 15.83
CA ALA A 78 5.12 26.90 17.00
C ALA A 78 6.61 27.28 17.13
N ARG A 79 7.52 26.46 16.57
CA ARG A 79 8.97 26.77 16.48
C ARG A 79 9.32 27.69 15.31
N GLY A 80 8.34 28.11 14.52
CA GLY A 80 8.56 28.94 13.33
C GLY A 80 9.15 28.18 12.14
N GLU A 81 9.03 26.84 12.12
CA GLU A 81 9.44 26.05 10.96
C GLU A 81 8.49 26.36 9.79
N SER A 82 9.04 26.88 8.69
CA SER A 82 8.29 27.10 7.45
C SER A 82 8.06 25.78 6.72
N ILE A 83 6.80 25.38 6.56
CA ILE A 83 6.41 24.12 5.91
C ILE A 83 5.69 24.46 4.61
N ALA A 84 6.35 24.21 3.47
CA ALA A 84 5.82 24.55 2.14
C ALA A 84 4.46 23.89 1.82
N ASN A 85 4.22 22.68 2.32
CA ASN A 85 2.94 21.97 2.15
C ASN A 85 2.54 21.25 3.44
N LEU A 86 1.72 21.92 4.27
CA LEU A 86 1.26 21.38 5.55
C LEU A 86 0.58 20.02 5.41
N SER A 87 -0.19 19.80 4.35
CA SER A 87 -0.95 18.57 4.16
C SER A 87 -0.07 17.37 3.85
N ALA A 88 0.88 17.53 2.91
CA ALA A 88 1.86 16.49 2.60
C ALA A 88 2.73 16.18 3.83
N PHE A 89 3.11 17.21 4.57
CA PHE A 89 3.89 17.09 5.79
C PHE A 89 3.13 16.32 6.89
N ALA A 90 1.86 16.65 7.11
CA ALA A 90 0.98 15.97 8.07
C ALA A 90 0.79 14.48 7.72
N VAL A 91 0.59 14.14 6.43
CA VAL A 91 0.52 12.74 5.97
C VAL A 91 1.86 12.02 6.21
N GLY A 92 2.99 12.70 6.05
CA GLY A 92 4.31 12.18 6.39
C GLY A 92 4.46 11.83 7.88
N ILE A 93 3.95 12.68 8.78
CA ILE A 93 3.89 12.39 10.22
C ILE A 93 2.93 11.20 10.48
N ALA A 94 1.73 11.23 9.91
CA ALA A 94 0.72 10.19 10.08
C ALA A 94 1.25 8.81 9.68
N ARG A 95 1.96 8.70 8.54
CA ARG A 95 2.60 7.46 8.10
C ARG A 95 3.57 6.89 9.14
N ARG A 96 4.39 7.75 9.76
CA ARG A 96 5.32 7.33 10.83
C ARG A 96 4.57 6.85 12.06
N LYS A 97 3.49 7.55 12.45
CA LYS A 97 2.69 7.20 13.63
C LYS A 97 1.86 5.93 13.46
N VAL A 98 1.31 5.68 12.27
CA VAL A 98 0.67 4.40 11.94
C VAL A 98 1.69 3.25 12.02
N ALA A 99 2.88 3.42 11.45
CA ALA A 99 3.93 2.40 11.54
C ALA A 99 4.36 2.15 13.00
N GLU A 100 4.51 3.22 13.79
CA GLU A 100 4.78 3.13 15.23
C GLU A 100 3.67 2.39 15.98
N HIS A 101 2.41 2.70 15.71
CA HIS A 101 1.26 2.03 16.31
C HIS A 101 1.28 0.52 16.04
N PHE A 102 1.43 0.09 14.78
CA PHE A 102 1.49 -1.34 14.45
C PHE A 102 2.66 -2.06 15.10
N ARG A 103 3.82 -1.41 15.18
CA ARG A 103 4.99 -1.98 15.88
C ARG A 103 4.74 -2.12 17.38
N ARG A 104 4.16 -1.11 18.03
CA ARG A 104 3.77 -1.18 19.44
C ARG A 104 2.68 -2.24 19.68
N ARG A 105 1.75 -2.42 18.73
CA ARG A 105 0.72 -3.47 18.81
C ARG A 105 1.34 -4.86 18.76
N VAL A 106 2.23 -5.12 17.79
CA VAL A 106 2.97 -6.39 17.70
C VAL A 106 3.84 -6.61 18.94
N ALA A 107 4.56 -5.59 19.41
CA ALA A 107 5.37 -5.69 20.63
C ALA A 107 4.52 -5.98 21.88
N ARG A 108 3.33 -5.36 22.02
CA ARG A 108 2.39 -5.64 23.12
C ARG A 108 1.80 -7.04 23.03
N GLN A 109 1.44 -7.50 21.83
CA GLN A 109 0.99 -8.88 21.62
C GLN A 109 2.08 -9.85 22.03
N LEU A 110 3.31 -9.67 21.53
CA LEU A 110 4.46 -10.50 21.92
C LEU A 110 4.72 -10.46 23.43
N ALA A 111 4.65 -9.29 24.07
CA ALA A 111 4.82 -9.17 25.51
C ALA A 111 3.71 -9.90 26.28
N HIS A 112 2.46 -9.76 25.85
CA HIS A 112 1.32 -10.46 26.44
C HIS A 112 1.46 -11.97 26.27
N ASP A 113 1.83 -12.42 25.08
CA ASP A 113 2.07 -13.82 24.74
C ASP A 113 3.21 -14.41 25.58
N ILE A 114 4.25 -13.63 25.90
CA ILE A 114 5.34 -14.05 26.79
C ILE A 114 4.84 -14.20 28.24
N THR A 115 4.03 -13.27 28.74
CA THR A 115 3.47 -13.36 30.10
C THR A 115 2.42 -14.46 30.25
N ASP A 116 1.73 -14.83 29.18
CA ASP A 116 0.69 -15.88 29.19
C ASP A 116 1.24 -17.27 28.83
N THR A 117 2.56 -17.41 28.58
CA THR A 117 3.23 -18.71 28.45
C THR A 117 3.42 -19.42 29.79
N LYS A 118 2.31 -19.78 30.44
CA LYS A 118 2.17 -21.13 30.99
C LYS A 118 1.29 -21.89 30.01
N GLU A 119 1.93 -22.73 29.20
CA GLU A 119 1.34 -23.66 28.21
C GLU A 119 1.19 -23.13 26.77
N GLY A 120 2.19 -23.45 25.93
CA GLY A 120 1.86 -24.06 24.64
C GLY A 120 2.06 -23.28 23.34
N ARG A 121 2.75 -22.14 23.30
CA ARG A 121 3.29 -21.65 22.01
C ARG A 121 4.61 -22.35 21.68
N PRO A 122 4.87 -22.74 20.42
CA PRO A 122 6.10 -23.42 20.06
C PRO A 122 7.26 -22.42 20.19
N VAL A 123 8.00 -22.55 21.29
CA VAL A 123 9.30 -21.93 21.59
C VAL A 123 10.25 -21.95 20.38
N GLU A 124 10.03 -22.89 19.48
CA GLU A 124 10.82 -23.17 18.29
C GLU A 124 10.93 -22.03 17.25
N GLU A 125 9.91 -21.16 17.05
CA GLU A 125 10.02 -20.11 16.02
C GLU A 125 10.96 -18.96 16.46
N HIS A 126 10.84 -18.55 17.72
CA HIS A 126 11.72 -17.55 18.31
C HIS A 126 13.15 -18.10 18.45
N GLU A 127 13.30 -19.38 18.78
CA GLU A 127 14.60 -20.06 18.77
C GLU A 127 15.20 -20.11 17.38
N LEU A 128 14.43 -20.46 16.34
CA LEU A 128 14.92 -20.44 14.96
C LEU A 128 15.37 -19.05 14.51
N LEU A 129 14.62 -18.01 14.89
CA LEU A 129 14.99 -16.62 14.60
C LEU A 129 16.27 -16.20 15.33
N ALA A 130 16.37 -16.51 16.63
CA ALA A 130 17.53 -16.21 17.46
C ALA A 130 18.77 -16.94 16.96
N LEU A 131 18.63 -18.22 16.63
CA LEU A 131 19.68 -19.01 16.00
C LEU A 131 20.07 -18.39 14.66
N ALA A 132 19.12 -18.03 13.80
CA ALA A 132 19.41 -17.48 12.47
C ALA A 132 20.14 -16.13 12.53
N LEU A 133 19.78 -15.27 13.50
CA LEU A 133 20.54 -14.07 13.82
C LEU A 133 21.93 -14.39 14.38
N GLY A 134 22.05 -15.48 15.14
CA GLY A 134 23.30 -16.00 15.68
C GLY A 134 24.33 -16.44 14.63
N ASP A 135 23.88 -16.84 13.44
CA ASP A 135 24.78 -17.23 12.34
C ASP A 135 25.23 -16.04 11.48
N LEU A 136 24.58 -14.88 11.61
CA LEU A 136 25.04 -13.67 10.94
C LEU A 136 26.37 -13.22 11.56
N ASP A 137 27.25 -12.65 10.74
CA ASP A 137 28.44 -11.97 11.26
C ASP A 137 28.04 -10.81 12.20
N SER A 138 28.95 -10.41 13.08
CA SER A 138 28.65 -9.41 14.10
C SER A 138 28.22 -8.05 13.51
N SER A 139 28.74 -7.68 12.34
CA SER A 139 28.35 -6.45 11.63
C SER A 139 26.96 -6.57 11.02
N GLN A 140 26.64 -7.72 10.40
CA GLN A 140 25.34 -8.01 9.81
C GLN A 140 24.25 -8.07 10.86
N ARG A 141 24.51 -8.79 11.97
CA ARG A 141 23.59 -8.87 13.12
C ARG A 141 23.32 -7.49 13.69
N ARG A 142 24.37 -6.68 13.90
CA ARG A 142 24.24 -5.32 14.46
C ARG A 142 23.32 -4.45 13.60
N ILE A 143 23.51 -4.41 12.28
CA ILE A 143 22.70 -3.55 11.41
C ILE A 143 21.24 -4.01 11.33
N VAL A 144 20.99 -5.33 11.35
CA VAL A 144 19.63 -5.89 11.40
C VAL A 144 18.96 -5.56 12.73
N THR A 145 19.65 -5.73 13.86
CA THR A 145 19.13 -5.38 15.19
C THR A 145 18.86 -3.88 15.31
N GLN A 146 19.81 -3.02 14.90
CA GLN A 146 19.60 -1.57 14.87
C GLN A 146 18.39 -1.17 14.02
N ARG A 147 18.20 -1.81 12.87
CA ARG A 147 17.10 -1.47 11.97
C ARG A 147 15.74 -1.95 12.47
N PHE A 148 15.65 -3.19 12.93
CA PHE A 148 14.36 -3.85 13.18
C PHE A 148 14.01 -3.96 14.67
N VAL A 149 15.00 -4.05 15.56
CA VAL A 149 14.78 -4.13 17.01
C VAL A 149 14.79 -2.73 17.63
N HIS A 150 15.75 -1.88 17.23
CA HIS A 150 15.86 -0.51 17.77
C HIS A 150 15.18 0.55 16.91
N ASP A 151 14.62 0.15 15.77
CA ASP A 151 13.90 1.04 14.84
C ASP A 151 14.70 2.28 14.40
N LEU A 152 16.00 2.13 14.18
CA LEU A 152 16.81 3.25 13.75
C LEU A 152 16.61 3.51 12.25
N PRO A 153 16.41 4.79 11.83
CA PRO A 153 16.43 5.14 10.41
C PRO A 153 17.84 4.94 9.83
N LEU A 154 17.95 4.66 8.53
CA LEU A 154 19.24 4.41 7.86
C LEU A 154 20.25 5.54 8.07
N ARG A 155 19.79 6.80 8.14
CA ARG A 155 20.65 7.95 8.45
C ARG A 155 21.29 7.85 9.84
N GLU A 156 20.54 7.37 10.82
CA GLU A 156 21.04 7.21 12.19
C GLU A 156 21.98 6.01 12.32
N ILE A 157 21.66 4.91 11.63
CA ILE A 157 22.55 3.75 11.50
C ILE A 157 23.88 4.17 10.87
N ALA A 158 23.82 4.89 9.75
CA ALA A 158 25.00 5.39 9.05
C ALA A 158 25.86 6.28 9.96
N ARG A 159 25.23 7.21 10.69
CA ARG A 159 25.90 8.08 11.67
C ARG A 159 26.56 7.28 12.80
N ARG A 160 25.87 6.31 13.40
CA ARG A 160 26.41 5.48 14.49
C ARG A 160 27.57 4.61 14.04
N ASP A 161 27.49 4.08 12.83
CA ASP A 161 28.52 3.21 12.27
C ASP A 161 29.66 3.98 11.57
N GLY A 162 29.59 5.32 11.54
CA GLY A 162 30.60 6.15 10.87
C GLY A 162 30.68 5.93 9.35
N THR A 163 29.55 5.65 8.70
CA THR A 163 29.47 5.33 7.27
C THR A 163 28.50 6.25 6.52
N SER A 164 28.53 6.20 5.19
CA SER A 164 27.54 6.90 4.37
C SER A 164 26.18 6.18 4.40
N ILE A 165 25.09 6.91 4.10
CA ILE A 165 23.73 6.35 4.05
C ILE A 165 23.64 5.22 3.02
N SER A 166 24.27 5.37 1.85
CA SER A 166 24.31 4.35 0.80
C SER A 166 25.08 3.10 1.24
N THR A 167 26.18 3.27 1.98
CA THR A 167 26.91 2.15 2.59
C THR A 167 26.05 1.42 3.62
N ALA A 168 25.33 2.12 4.49
CA ALA A 168 24.43 1.52 5.47
C ALA A 168 23.28 0.76 4.79
N GLN A 169 22.69 1.31 3.74
CA GLN A 169 21.66 0.64 2.94
C GLN A 169 22.20 -0.66 2.33
N ARG A 170 23.35 -0.60 1.63
CA ARG A 170 23.96 -1.78 1.00
C ARG A 170 24.32 -2.86 2.02
N LYS A 171 24.83 -2.46 3.19
CA LYS A 171 25.07 -3.38 4.31
C LYS A 171 23.78 -4.03 4.79
N LEU A 172 22.70 -3.27 4.96
CA LEU A 172 21.41 -3.81 5.41
C LEU A 172 20.85 -4.82 4.41
N GLU A 173 20.89 -4.51 3.12
CA GLU A 173 20.45 -5.41 2.05
C GLU A 173 21.26 -6.71 2.03
N GLY A 174 22.59 -6.61 2.16
CA GLY A 174 23.48 -7.77 2.29
C GLY A 174 23.16 -8.62 3.53
N SER A 175 22.95 -8.00 4.68
CA SER A 175 22.59 -8.69 5.93
C SER A 175 21.23 -9.39 5.82
N LEU A 176 20.24 -8.79 5.16
CA LEU A 176 18.94 -9.40 4.94
C LEU A 176 19.02 -10.59 3.96
N ALA A 177 19.87 -10.50 2.94
CA ALA A 177 20.11 -11.62 2.03
C ALA A 177 20.78 -12.79 2.76
N ALA A 178 21.81 -12.52 3.57
CA ALA A 178 22.47 -13.52 4.41
C ALA A 178 21.48 -14.15 5.41
N PHE A 179 20.66 -13.32 6.07
CA PHE A 179 19.66 -13.78 7.03
C PHE A 179 18.63 -14.72 6.41
N ARG A 180 18.11 -14.37 5.22
CA ARG A 180 17.19 -15.25 4.48
C ARG A 180 17.85 -16.57 4.09
N ALA A 181 19.12 -16.54 3.68
CA ALA A 181 19.87 -17.76 3.35
C ALA A 181 20.01 -18.68 4.57
N THR A 182 20.31 -18.12 5.74
CA THR A 182 20.35 -18.86 7.01
C THR A 182 19.00 -19.45 7.39
N MET A 183 17.92 -18.66 7.27
CA MET A 183 16.55 -19.13 7.54
C MET A 183 16.17 -20.31 6.64
N VAL A 184 16.50 -20.25 5.35
CA VAL A 184 16.27 -21.36 4.41
C VAL A 184 17.08 -22.59 4.80
N ARG A 185 18.36 -22.44 5.15
CA ARG A 185 19.25 -23.54 5.57
C ARG A 185 18.74 -24.25 6.82
N ARG A 186 18.12 -23.52 7.74
CA ARG A 186 17.49 -24.07 8.97
C ARG A 186 16.08 -24.64 8.76
N GLY A 187 15.67 -24.88 7.51
CA GLY A 187 14.44 -25.62 7.22
C GLY A 187 13.15 -24.78 7.26
N TRP A 188 13.23 -23.45 7.31
CA TRP A 188 12.05 -22.58 7.32
C TRP A 188 11.11 -22.82 6.11
N ARG A 189 11.67 -23.24 4.96
CA ARG A 189 10.89 -23.57 3.75
C ARG A 189 10.02 -24.82 3.87
N GLN A 190 10.32 -25.75 4.78
CA GLN A 190 9.48 -26.94 4.98
C GLN A 190 8.30 -26.65 5.91
N ARG A 191 8.45 -25.71 6.87
CA ARG A 191 7.40 -25.36 7.83
C ARG A 191 6.27 -24.49 7.28
N LEU A 192 6.55 -23.58 6.35
CA LEU A 192 5.48 -22.81 5.69
C LEU A 192 4.49 -23.68 4.89
N LYS A 193 4.87 -24.93 4.56
CA LYS A 193 3.94 -25.91 3.97
C LYS A 193 3.05 -26.62 5.00
N PHE A 194 3.39 -26.55 6.29
CA PHE A 194 2.70 -27.25 7.38
C PHE A 194 1.98 -26.30 8.37
N SER A 195 2.28 -25.00 8.38
CA SER A 195 1.72 -24.03 9.33
C SER A 195 0.44 -23.30 8.87
N PHE A 196 -0.30 -23.84 7.89
CA PHE A 196 -1.73 -23.50 7.75
C PHE A 196 -2.55 -24.55 8.52
N PRO A 197 -3.51 -24.17 9.37
CA PRO A 197 -4.05 -25.03 10.41
C PRO A 197 -5.06 -26.03 9.81
N VAL A 198 -4.60 -27.19 9.39
CA VAL A 198 -5.48 -28.36 9.12
C VAL A 198 -5.66 -29.21 10.39
N GLY A 199 -4.83 -29.01 11.42
CA GLY A 199 -4.74 -29.94 12.55
C GLY A 199 -5.51 -29.61 13.84
N LEU A 200 -6.08 -28.41 14.03
CA LEU A 200 -6.53 -27.98 15.37
C LEU A 200 -8.05 -28.03 15.63
N LEU A 201 -8.87 -28.49 14.67
CA LEU A 201 -10.34 -28.59 14.86
C LEU A 201 -10.86 -30.01 15.16
N GLY A 202 -9.99 -31.02 15.17
CA GLY A 202 -10.35 -32.40 15.52
C GLY A 202 -10.49 -32.67 17.03
N LEU A 203 -10.07 -31.75 17.91
CA LEU A 203 -9.87 -32.06 19.33
C LEU A 203 -10.84 -31.37 20.32
N LEU A 204 -11.82 -30.59 19.86
CA LEU A 204 -12.87 -30.03 20.73
C LEU A 204 -14.29 -30.55 20.46
N GLY A 205 -14.44 -31.52 19.54
CA GLY A 205 -15.75 -32.11 19.20
C GLY A 205 -16.20 -33.29 20.06
N GLN A 206 -15.34 -33.85 20.92
CA GLN A 206 -15.70 -35.01 21.76
C GLN A 206 -15.66 -34.67 23.25
N ARG A 207 -16.69 -33.97 23.73
CA ARG A 207 -17.29 -34.09 25.09
C ARG A 207 -17.92 -32.75 25.49
N VAL A 208 -19.20 -32.56 25.17
CA VAL A 208 -20.25 -32.11 26.11
C VAL A 208 -21.59 -32.55 25.52
N GLY A 209 -22.30 -33.41 26.24
CA GLY A 209 -23.63 -33.88 25.87
C GLY A 209 -24.72 -32.83 26.08
N ARG A 210 -25.79 -32.97 25.29
CA ARG A 210 -27.18 -32.51 25.51
C ARG A 210 -27.34 -31.14 26.20
N ARG A 211 -27.63 -30.10 25.41
CA ARG A 211 -28.33 -28.88 25.90
C ARG A 211 -29.74 -28.76 25.28
N PRO A 212 -30.73 -28.23 26.02
CA PRO A 212 -32.14 -28.23 25.64
C PRO A 212 -32.51 -27.13 24.63
N ARG A 213 -33.42 -27.47 23.71
CA ARG A 213 -33.83 -26.75 22.48
C ARG A 213 -34.52 -25.37 22.64
N TRP A 214 -34.55 -24.75 23.81
CA TRP A 214 -35.48 -23.63 24.09
C TRP A 214 -34.86 -22.23 24.22
N LEU A 215 -33.56 -22.06 23.94
CA LEU A 215 -32.87 -20.76 24.10
C LEU A 215 -32.36 -20.12 22.79
N THR A 216 -32.70 -20.67 21.62
CA THR A 216 -32.23 -20.16 20.31
C THR A 216 -32.92 -18.90 19.75
N PRO A 217 -34.15 -18.46 20.12
CA PRO A 217 -34.79 -17.39 19.35
C PRO A 217 -34.36 -15.95 19.72
N MET A 218 -33.64 -15.71 20.82
CA MET A 218 -33.31 -14.33 21.23
C MET A 218 -32.02 -13.74 20.62
N ALA A 219 -31.07 -14.56 20.17
CA ALA A 219 -29.84 -14.05 19.57
C ALA A 219 -30.05 -13.45 18.17
N SER A 220 -31.09 -13.90 17.45
CA SER A 220 -31.36 -13.50 16.06
C SER A 220 -31.99 -12.11 15.93
N VAL A 221 -32.68 -11.62 16.98
CA VAL A 221 -33.38 -10.32 16.95
C VAL A 221 -32.39 -9.15 17.14
N ALA A 222 -31.31 -9.35 17.88
CA ALA A 222 -30.28 -8.33 18.10
C ALA A 222 -29.42 -8.06 16.85
N ALA A 223 -29.17 -9.09 16.02
CA ALA A 223 -28.40 -8.94 14.77
C ALA A 223 -29.18 -8.18 13.68
N LEU A 224 -30.51 -8.35 13.62
CA LEU A 224 -31.38 -7.65 12.66
C LEU A 224 -31.51 -6.15 12.95
N PHE A 225 -31.44 -5.72 14.22
CA PHE A 225 -31.56 -4.31 14.60
C PHE A 225 -30.33 -3.48 14.22
N VAL A 226 -29.13 -4.07 14.23
CA VAL A 226 -27.88 -3.36 13.88
C VAL A 226 -27.77 -3.12 12.37
N VAL A 227 -28.27 -4.04 11.55
CA VAL A 227 -28.20 -3.93 10.08
C VAL A 227 -29.26 -2.96 9.53
N GLY A 228 -30.46 -2.91 10.14
CA GLY A 228 -31.56 -2.05 9.68
C GLY A 228 -31.33 -0.55 9.88
N ILE A 229 -30.44 -0.14 10.79
CA ILE A 229 -30.18 1.27 11.11
C ILE A 229 -28.94 1.80 10.38
N VAL A 230 -27.94 0.95 10.13
CA VAL A 230 -26.66 1.38 9.54
C VAL A 230 -26.75 1.55 8.02
N LEU A 231 -27.59 0.78 7.33
CA LEU A 231 -27.71 0.82 5.88
C LEU A 231 -28.41 2.09 5.33
N PRO A 232 -29.51 2.59 5.93
CA PRO A 232 -30.18 3.80 5.42
C PRO A 232 -29.37 5.09 5.64
N VAL A 233 -28.59 5.16 6.73
CA VAL A 233 -27.74 6.32 7.03
C VAL A 233 -26.55 6.44 6.07
N MET A 234 -26.02 5.30 5.59
CA MET A 234 -24.99 5.26 4.55
C MET A 234 -25.51 5.70 3.17
N VAL A 235 -26.77 5.38 2.83
CA VAL A 235 -27.36 5.74 1.53
C VAL A 235 -27.70 7.24 1.45
N HIS A 236 -28.03 7.88 2.57
CA HIS A 236 -28.28 9.34 2.60
C HIS A 236 -27.01 10.20 2.65
N LEU A 237 -25.83 9.63 2.90
CA LEU A 237 -24.57 10.39 2.95
C LEU A 237 -23.79 10.41 1.62
N VAL A 238 -24.32 9.79 0.56
CA VAL A 238 -23.61 9.59 -0.72
C VAL A 238 -24.25 10.36 -1.89
N LEU A 239 -25.44 10.94 -1.73
CA LEU A 239 -26.12 11.66 -2.80
C LEU A 239 -26.74 12.95 -2.25
N ASP A 240 -25.97 14.04 -2.28
CA ASP A 240 -26.47 15.40 -2.59
C ASP A 240 -25.29 16.40 -2.57
N ASP A 241 -24.96 16.94 -3.75
CA ASP A 241 -24.85 18.38 -3.96
C ASP A 241 -24.72 18.69 -5.48
N PRO A 242 -25.48 19.66 -6.02
CA PRO A 242 -25.43 20.07 -7.42
C PRO A 242 -24.23 20.99 -7.70
N VAL A 243 -23.66 20.84 -8.91
CA VAL A 243 -22.61 21.70 -9.45
C VAL A 243 -23.24 23.02 -9.91
N GLU A 244 -22.88 24.13 -9.25
CA GLU A 244 -23.16 25.48 -9.74
C GLU A 244 -22.02 25.98 -10.64
N ASP A 245 -22.39 26.37 -11.86
CA ASP A 245 -21.59 27.10 -12.84
C ASP A 245 -21.38 28.55 -12.40
N VAL A 246 -20.13 29.02 -12.30
CA VAL A 246 -19.79 30.43 -12.52
C VAL A 246 -18.45 30.56 -13.26
N ALA A 247 -18.52 31.23 -14.41
CA ALA A 247 -17.47 31.53 -15.37
C ALA A 247 -16.62 32.77 -14.95
N PRO A 248 -15.61 33.21 -15.75
CA PRO A 248 -14.35 33.74 -15.26
C PRO A 248 -14.28 35.27 -15.17
N SER A 249 -13.31 35.77 -14.41
CA SER A 249 -12.79 37.14 -14.57
C SER A 249 -11.28 37.14 -14.74
N LEU A 250 -10.86 37.47 -15.97
CA LEU A 250 -9.56 38.00 -16.33
C LEU A 250 -9.44 39.43 -15.79
N ARG A 251 -8.25 39.81 -15.28
CA ARG A 251 -7.68 41.14 -15.53
C ARG A 251 -6.16 41.19 -15.32
N GLU A 252 -5.55 41.92 -16.24
CA GLU A 252 -4.13 42.12 -16.56
C GLU A 252 -3.38 43.04 -15.59
N ALA A 253 -2.04 42.93 -15.61
CA ALA A 253 -1.02 44.00 -15.78
C ALA A 253 0.29 43.60 -15.06
N SER A 254 1.41 43.37 -15.77
CA SER A 254 2.50 44.34 -16.10
C SER A 254 3.16 44.94 -14.84
N ALA A 255 4.47 44.95 -14.58
CA ALA A 255 5.68 45.02 -15.42
C ALA A 255 6.93 44.64 -14.57
N PRO A 256 8.18 44.68 -15.10
CA PRO A 256 9.35 43.99 -14.54
C PRO A 256 10.18 44.85 -13.59
N ASP A 257 10.80 44.21 -12.58
CA ASP A 257 11.84 44.83 -11.77
C ASP A 257 13.15 44.05 -11.94
N GLN A 258 13.95 44.53 -12.89
CA GLN A 258 15.35 44.17 -13.05
C GLN A 258 16.14 45.00 -12.04
N PHE A 259 16.73 44.36 -11.03
CA PHE A 259 18.01 44.69 -10.36
C PHE A 259 18.00 44.05 -8.96
N ARG A 260 18.50 42.82 -8.86
CA ARG A 260 19.05 42.34 -7.58
C ARG A 260 20.30 41.52 -7.82
N GLN A 261 21.37 42.06 -7.26
CA GLN A 261 22.76 41.66 -7.38
C GLN A 261 23.01 40.21 -6.95
N ASP A 262 23.92 39.58 -7.70
CA ASP A 262 24.66 38.36 -7.38
C ASP A 262 25.15 38.36 -5.93
N ARG A 263 24.48 37.56 -5.09
CA ARG A 263 25.09 36.93 -3.92
C ARG A 263 25.31 35.47 -4.28
N GLY A 264 26.57 35.05 -4.33
CA GLY A 264 26.95 33.66 -4.59
C GLY A 264 26.22 32.71 -3.66
N THR A 265 25.23 32.01 -4.22
CA THR A 265 24.53 30.92 -3.56
C THR A 265 25.40 29.67 -3.59
N ASN A 266 25.58 29.10 -2.40
CA ASN A 266 26.13 27.77 -2.21
C ASN A 266 25.33 26.78 -3.08
N PRO A 267 25.95 25.87 -3.87
CA PRO A 267 25.22 24.88 -4.69
C PRO A 267 24.40 23.86 -3.86
N SER A 268 24.31 24.05 -2.54
CA SER A 268 23.51 23.25 -1.60
C SER A 268 22.16 23.91 -1.22
N ASP A 269 21.90 25.15 -1.65
CA ASP A 269 20.68 25.90 -1.33
C ASP A 269 19.67 25.96 -2.50
N GLU A 270 19.91 25.21 -3.58
CA GLU A 270 18.95 25.10 -4.66
C GLU A 270 17.71 24.37 -4.12
N PRO A 271 16.53 25.01 -4.05
CA PRO A 271 15.33 24.37 -3.52
C PRO A 271 15.09 23.10 -4.34
N PRO A 272 14.71 21.97 -3.70
CA PRO A 272 14.49 20.73 -4.42
C PRO A 272 13.52 21.01 -5.56
N ILE A 273 13.97 20.78 -6.79
CA ILE A 273 13.16 20.97 -8.00
C ILE A 273 11.91 20.13 -7.80
N LEU A 274 10.80 20.77 -7.44
CA LEU A 274 9.51 20.10 -7.38
C LEU A 274 9.24 19.62 -8.81
N PRO A 275 8.86 18.35 -9.01
CA PRO A 275 8.50 17.88 -10.34
C PRO A 275 7.40 18.79 -10.86
N GLN A 276 7.70 19.54 -11.91
CA GLN A 276 6.72 20.37 -12.61
C GLN A 276 5.54 19.46 -12.99
N PRO A 277 4.29 19.87 -12.75
CA PRO A 277 3.14 19.11 -13.22
C PRO A 277 3.32 18.80 -14.70
N PHE A 278 3.12 17.54 -15.09
CA PHE A 278 3.26 17.14 -16.48
C PHE A 278 2.09 17.75 -17.27
N ASP A 279 2.31 18.92 -17.88
CA ASP A 279 1.33 19.57 -18.77
C ASP A 279 0.98 18.73 -20.02
N ARG A 280 1.73 17.63 -20.25
CA ARG A 280 1.52 16.73 -21.37
C ARG A 280 0.96 15.40 -20.87
N PRO A 281 -0.10 14.86 -21.49
CA PRO A 281 -0.60 13.54 -21.13
C PRO A 281 0.51 12.50 -21.27
N VAL A 282 0.55 11.58 -20.32
CA VAL A 282 1.33 10.35 -20.41
C VAL A 282 0.78 9.54 -21.57
N VAL A 283 1.66 9.16 -22.50
CA VAL A 283 1.32 8.28 -23.62
C VAL A 283 2.11 6.99 -23.44
N ILE A 284 1.47 5.83 -23.50
CA ILE A 284 2.14 4.52 -23.50
C ILE A 284 1.58 3.72 -24.66
N GLY A 285 2.47 3.27 -25.55
CA GLY A 285 2.10 2.47 -26.71
C GLY A 285 2.58 1.03 -26.59
N GLY A 286 2.08 0.17 -27.48
CA GLY A 286 2.55 -1.21 -27.51
C GLY A 286 1.85 -2.09 -28.52
N GLN A 287 2.13 -3.38 -28.42
CA GLN A 287 1.50 -4.43 -29.22
C GLN A 287 1.11 -5.61 -28.33
N VAL A 288 -0.06 -6.20 -28.58
CA VAL A 288 -0.51 -7.45 -27.96
C VAL A 288 -0.33 -8.58 -28.97
N ILE A 289 0.30 -9.67 -28.51
CA ILE A 289 0.56 -10.88 -29.29
C ILE A 289 0.07 -12.11 -28.54
N ASP A 290 -0.23 -13.19 -29.26
CA ASP A 290 -0.58 -14.47 -28.67
C ASP A 290 0.65 -15.31 -28.27
N ALA A 291 0.42 -16.55 -27.86
CA ALA A 291 1.50 -17.48 -27.50
C ALA A 291 2.43 -17.85 -28.67
N SER A 292 1.94 -17.75 -29.92
CA SER A 292 2.71 -18.01 -31.14
C SER A 292 3.48 -16.77 -31.64
N GLY A 293 3.16 -15.59 -31.13
CA GLY A 293 3.75 -14.32 -31.52
C GLY A 293 2.94 -13.54 -32.57
N GLU A 294 1.77 -14.06 -32.96
CA GLU A 294 0.87 -13.40 -33.89
C GLU A 294 0.13 -12.23 -33.18
N PRO A 295 -0.10 -11.10 -33.87
CA PRO A 295 -0.83 -9.96 -33.30
C PRO A 295 -2.30 -10.30 -33.01
N VAL A 296 -2.85 -9.75 -31.93
CA VAL A 296 -4.23 -10.00 -31.50
C VAL A 296 -5.04 -8.71 -31.47
N ALA A 297 -6.08 -8.65 -32.30
CA ALA A 297 -7.00 -7.52 -32.40
C ALA A 297 -8.10 -7.56 -31.32
N ASP A 298 -8.78 -6.44 -31.11
CA ASP A 298 -9.94 -6.31 -30.22
C ASP A 298 -9.66 -6.72 -28.75
N VAL A 299 -8.41 -6.59 -28.31
CA VAL A 299 -8.01 -6.83 -26.91
C VAL A 299 -8.19 -5.56 -26.10
N GLU A 300 -8.84 -5.66 -24.95
CA GLU A 300 -8.96 -4.52 -24.03
C GLU A 300 -7.63 -4.27 -23.34
N VAL A 301 -7.05 -3.09 -23.57
CA VAL A 301 -5.81 -2.66 -22.93
C VAL A 301 -6.08 -1.50 -21.99
N ARG A 302 -5.63 -1.63 -20.75
CA ARG A 302 -5.87 -0.69 -19.64
C ARG A 302 -4.54 -0.17 -19.10
N LEU A 303 -4.52 1.10 -18.71
CA LEU A 303 -3.37 1.72 -18.05
C LEU A 303 -3.64 1.88 -16.56
N LEU A 304 -2.75 1.34 -15.72
CA LEU A 304 -2.85 1.42 -14.27
C LEU A 304 -1.65 2.20 -13.73
N PRO A 305 -1.83 3.28 -12.96
CA PRO A 305 -0.72 3.92 -12.28
C PRO A 305 -0.09 2.93 -11.28
N TYR A 306 1.23 2.85 -11.29
CA TYR A 306 2.00 2.11 -10.30
C TYR A 306 2.04 2.95 -9.02
N ASP A 307 0.92 2.98 -8.31
CA ASP A 307 0.83 3.48 -6.95
C ASP A 307 0.50 2.28 -6.06
N ASP A 308 1.48 1.83 -5.26
CA ASP A 308 1.42 0.63 -4.41
C ASP A 308 0.25 0.61 -3.41
N LEU A 309 -0.55 1.68 -3.36
CA LEU A 309 -1.54 1.94 -2.31
C LEU A 309 -2.99 2.08 -2.81
N ARG A 310 -3.25 2.09 -4.12
CA ARG A 310 -4.61 2.24 -4.66
C ARG A 310 -5.07 0.95 -5.34
N VAL A 311 -6.24 0.48 -4.93
CA VAL A 311 -6.96 -0.61 -5.59
C VAL A 311 -8.02 0.01 -6.49
N TYR A 312 -8.01 -0.32 -7.77
CA TYR A 312 -8.97 0.19 -8.74
C TYR A 312 -9.89 -0.96 -9.19
N PRO A 313 -11.22 -0.80 -9.13
CA PRO A 313 -12.14 -1.72 -9.79
C PRO A 313 -11.85 -1.74 -11.29
N LEU A 314 -11.66 -2.91 -11.90
CA LEU A 314 -11.36 -3.00 -13.33
C LEU A 314 -12.39 -2.27 -14.20
N SER A 315 -13.67 -2.30 -13.81
CA SER A 315 -14.76 -1.63 -14.51
C SER A 315 -14.61 -0.11 -14.63
N GLU A 316 -13.84 0.53 -13.74
CA GLU A 316 -13.68 1.99 -13.68
C GLU A 316 -12.45 2.49 -14.43
N ILE A 317 -11.55 1.58 -14.85
CA ILE A 317 -10.31 1.96 -15.54
C ILE A 317 -10.59 2.09 -17.03
N PRO A 318 -10.41 3.27 -17.67
CA PRO A 318 -10.57 3.40 -19.11
C PRO A 318 -9.70 2.40 -19.87
N PHE A 319 -10.21 1.90 -21.00
CA PHE A 319 -9.51 0.97 -21.86
C PHE A 319 -9.53 1.44 -23.32
N VAL A 320 -8.58 0.92 -24.09
CA VAL A 320 -8.57 1.00 -25.56
C VAL A 320 -8.60 -0.41 -26.12
N LEU A 321 -9.10 -0.57 -27.34
CA LEU A 321 -9.01 -1.84 -28.06
C LEU A 321 -7.78 -1.84 -28.96
N THR A 322 -7.12 -2.99 -29.08
CA THR A 322 -6.05 -3.17 -30.06
C THR A 322 -6.58 -3.16 -31.50
N ASP A 323 -5.79 -2.62 -32.42
CA ASP A 323 -6.07 -2.67 -33.86
C ASP A 323 -5.81 -4.08 -34.46
N LYS A 324 -5.96 -4.21 -35.78
CA LYS A 324 -5.76 -5.49 -36.50
C LYS A 324 -4.33 -6.00 -36.41
N GLU A 325 -3.37 -5.09 -36.25
CA GLU A 325 -1.96 -5.37 -36.05
C GLU A 325 -1.62 -5.55 -34.55
N GLY A 326 -2.63 -5.62 -33.68
CA GLY A 326 -2.49 -5.80 -32.24
C GLY A 326 -1.95 -4.58 -31.50
N ARG A 327 -1.86 -3.42 -32.14
CA ARG A 327 -1.26 -2.21 -31.57
C ARG A 327 -2.26 -1.43 -30.72
N PHE A 328 -1.74 -0.74 -29.71
CA PHE A 328 -2.53 0.15 -28.87
C PHE A 328 -1.74 1.42 -28.50
N GLU A 329 -2.47 2.48 -28.19
CA GLU A 329 -1.93 3.71 -27.59
C GLU A 329 -2.85 4.14 -26.44
N LEU A 330 -2.31 4.17 -25.23
CA LEU A 330 -2.98 4.61 -24.01
C LEU A 330 -2.55 6.04 -23.67
N ARG A 331 -3.51 6.87 -23.27
CA ARG A 331 -3.29 8.25 -22.80
C ARG A 331 -3.82 8.42 -21.39
N SER A 332 -3.03 9.04 -20.51
CA SER A 332 -3.44 9.34 -19.14
C SER A 332 -2.94 10.70 -18.70
N HIS A 333 -3.74 11.39 -17.89
CA HIS A 333 -3.35 12.62 -17.21
C HIS A 333 -2.83 12.37 -15.79
N ASP A 334 -2.73 11.10 -15.37
CA ASP A 334 -2.21 10.75 -14.06
C ASP A 334 -0.70 11.07 -13.99
N PRO A 335 -0.24 11.83 -12.98
CA PRO A 335 1.16 12.20 -12.83
C PRO A 335 2.04 11.07 -12.28
N ALA A 336 1.54 9.83 -12.18
CA ALA A 336 2.30 8.70 -11.69
C ALA A 336 3.63 8.53 -12.46
N PRO A 337 4.75 8.30 -11.76
CA PRO A 337 6.07 8.14 -12.39
C PRO A 337 6.21 6.81 -13.14
N TRP A 338 5.35 5.83 -12.84
CA TRP A 338 5.39 4.48 -13.37
C TRP A 338 3.96 3.96 -13.59
N PHE A 339 3.80 3.07 -14.56
CA PHE A 339 2.51 2.47 -14.94
C PHE A 339 2.64 0.98 -15.21
N HIS A 340 1.54 0.25 -15.03
CA HIS A 340 1.34 -1.07 -15.62
C HIS A 340 0.36 -0.98 -16.78
N VAL A 341 0.59 -1.83 -17.77
CA VAL A 341 -0.38 -2.10 -18.83
C VAL A 341 -0.95 -3.49 -18.60
N LEU A 342 -2.28 -3.58 -18.57
CA LEU A 342 -3.02 -4.83 -18.49
C LEU A 342 -3.76 -5.03 -19.81
N ALA A 343 -3.58 -6.18 -20.46
CA ALA A 343 -4.36 -6.60 -21.61
C ALA A 343 -5.24 -7.78 -21.23
N VAL A 344 -6.53 -7.72 -21.59
CA VAL A 344 -7.52 -8.79 -21.37
C VAL A 344 -8.28 -9.02 -22.68
N ALA A 345 -8.17 -10.23 -23.21
CA ALA A 345 -8.89 -10.66 -24.39
C ALA A 345 -10.28 -11.22 -24.04
N ARG A 346 -11.14 -11.37 -25.04
CA ARG A 346 -12.53 -11.85 -24.86
C ARG A 346 -12.63 -13.28 -24.34
N ASP A 347 -11.62 -14.10 -24.60
CA ASP A 347 -11.51 -15.47 -24.11
C ASP A 347 -10.88 -15.55 -22.70
N GLU A 348 -10.80 -14.41 -21.99
CA GLU A 348 -10.17 -14.26 -20.67
C GLU A 348 -8.64 -14.48 -20.68
N SER A 349 -8.02 -14.66 -21.85
CA SER A 349 -6.58 -14.61 -21.96
C SER A 349 -6.06 -13.23 -21.54
N ALA A 350 -4.98 -13.18 -20.75
CA ALA A 350 -4.52 -11.91 -20.20
C ALA A 350 -2.99 -11.79 -20.19
N ALA A 351 -2.52 -10.54 -20.17
CA ALA A 351 -1.11 -10.19 -20.08
C ALA A 351 -0.92 -8.93 -19.22
N THR A 352 0.21 -8.83 -18.54
CA THR A 352 0.59 -7.59 -17.83
C THR A 352 2.02 -7.21 -18.15
N SER A 353 2.29 -5.90 -18.24
CA SER A 353 3.65 -5.37 -18.39
C SER A 353 4.37 -5.31 -17.04
N PRO A 354 5.72 -5.32 -17.03
CA PRO A 354 6.46 -4.73 -15.92
C PRO A 354 6.12 -3.22 -15.76
N PRO A 355 6.55 -2.57 -14.67
CA PRO A 355 6.39 -1.12 -14.53
C PRO A 355 7.08 -0.37 -15.69
N LEU A 356 6.34 0.52 -16.33
CA LEU A 356 6.76 1.32 -17.47
C LEU A 356 6.78 2.80 -17.10
N GLN A 357 7.73 3.55 -17.64
CA GLN A 357 7.73 5.01 -17.55
C GLN A 357 6.80 5.62 -18.61
N PRO A 358 6.35 6.88 -18.43
CA PRO A 358 5.71 7.62 -19.51
C PRO A 358 6.49 7.53 -20.83
N ARG A 359 5.77 7.39 -21.96
CA ARG A 359 6.32 7.26 -23.33
C ARG A 359 7.09 5.97 -23.61
N SER A 360 6.92 4.94 -22.78
CA SER A 360 7.44 3.60 -23.08
C SER A 360 6.62 2.90 -24.17
N MET A 361 7.28 1.96 -24.85
CA MET A 361 6.67 0.95 -25.72
C MET A 361 6.78 -0.42 -25.06
N THR A 362 5.74 -1.26 -25.17
CA THR A 362 5.76 -2.63 -24.64
C THR A 362 5.14 -3.64 -25.60
N VAL A 363 5.57 -4.91 -25.50
CA VAL A 363 4.90 -6.05 -26.13
C VAL A 363 4.28 -6.91 -25.03
N LEU A 364 2.99 -7.23 -25.16
CA LEU A 364 2.22 -7.99 -24.21
C LEU A 364 1.87 -9.35 -24.81
N GLN A 365 2.41 -10.42 -24.25
CA GLN A 365 2.08 -11.76 -24.68
C GLN A 365 0.91 -12.32 -23.86
N LEU A 366 -0.24 -12.53 -24.51
CA LEU A 366 -1.41 -13.14 -23.89
C LEU A 366 -1.11 -14.55 -23.43
N ARG A 367 -1.59 -14.87 -22.23
CA ARG A 367 -1.55 -16.21 -21.68
C ARG A 367 -2.97 -16.75 -21.60
N PRO A 368 -3.18 -18.04 -21.89
CA PRO A 368 -4.48 -18.65 -21.77
C PRO A 368 -5.00 -18.51 -20.33
N PRO A 369 -6.33 -18.43 -20.14
CA PRO A 369 -6.91 -18.40 -18.81
C PRO A 369 -6.56 -19.66 -18.01
N VAL A 370 -6.61 -19.54 -16.69
CA VAL A 370 -6.55 -20.70 -15.79
C VAL A 370 -7.98 -21.12 -15.48
N THR A 371 -8.29 -22.39 -15.72
CA THR A 371 -9.57 -22.96 -15.32
C THR A 371 -9.49 -23.44 -13.87
N ILE A 372 -10.32 -22.90 -13.01
CA ILE A 372 -10.59 -23.43 -11.67
C ILE A 372 -11.82 -24.32 -11.77
N HIS A 373 -11.72 -25.55 -11.28
CA HIS A 373 -12.86 -26.45 -11.12
C HIS A 373 -12.91 -26.97 -9.70
N GLY A 374 -14.11 -27.29 -9.24
CA GLY A 374 -14.31 -27.85 -7.91
C GLY A 374 -15.74 -28.27 -7.67
N VAL A 375 -15.99 -28.73 -6.45
CA VAL A 375 -17.34 -29.05 -5.95
C VAL A 375 -17.56 -28.19 -4.71
N LEU A 376 -18.66 -27.43 -4.71
CA LEU A 376 -19.11 -26.70 -3.55
C LEU A 376 -19.93 -27.64 -2.66
N LEU A 377 -19.55 -27.74 -1.39
CA LEU A 377 -20.29 -28.51 -0.38
C LEU A 377 -20.93 -27.55 0.62
N ASP A 378 -22.10 -27.90 1.12
CA ASP A 378 -22.75 -27.24 2.26
C ASP A 378 -22.12 -27.68 3.60
N ASN A 379 -22.69 -27.18 4.70
CA ASN A 379 -22.19 -27.46 6.05
C ASN A 379 -22.38 -28.93 6.46
N GLU A 380 -23.28 -29.65 5.81
CA GLU A 380 -23.57 -31.06 5.98
C GLU A 380 -22.69 -31.95 5.08
N GLY A 381 -21.80 -31.34 4.29
CA GLY A 381 -20.92 -32.02 3.34
C GLY A 381 -21.65 -32.51 2.09
N GLN A 382 -22.88 -32.06 1.83
CA GLN A 382 -23.63 -32.38 0.63
C GLN A 382 -23.33 -31.37 -0.48
N PRO A 383 -23.44 -31.74 -1.76
CA PRO A 383 -23.20 -30.79 -2.84
C PRO A 383 -24.21 -29.66 -2.88
N ALA A 384 -23.72 -28.42 -2.91
CA ALA A 384 -24.52 -27.21 -2.94
C ALA A 384 -24.77 -26.76 -4.39
N GLU A 385 -25.93 -27.12 -4.95
CA GLU A 385 -26.37 -26.77 -6.31
C GLU A 385 -26.97 -25.36 -6.39
N GLU A 386 -26.93 -24.71 -7.56
CA GLU A 386 -27.50 -23.37 -7.81
C GLU A 386 -26.92 -22.22 -6.97
N HIS A 387 -25.76 -22.44 -6.35
CA HIS A 387 -25.06 -21.43 -5.55
C HIS A 387 -24.06 -20.64 -6.41
N GLU A 388 -23.92 -19.34 -6.14
CA GLU A 388 -22.96 -18.50 -6.84
C GLU A 388 -21.57 -18.66 -6.22
N VAL A 389 -20.64 -19.21 -6.99
CA VAL A 389 -19.22 -19.26 -6.66
C VAL A 389 -18.56 -18.02 -7.24
N VAL A 390 -18.01 -17.18 -6.38
CA VAL A 390 -17.29 -15.97 -6.75
C VAL A 390 -15.80 -16.19 -6.54
N VAL A 391 -15.01 -15.97 -7.59
CA VAL A 391 -13.55 -15.86 -7.49
C VAL A 391 -13.17 -14.41 -7.71
N GLY A 392 -12.38 -13.87 -6.79
CA GLY A 392 -11.81 -12.55 -6.91
C GLY A 392 -10.32 -12.54 -6.58
N GLY A 393 -9.64 -11.53 -7.10
CA GLY A 393 -8.23 -11.34 -6.81
C GLY A 393 -7.73 -9.97 -7.23
N LEU A 394 -6.45 -9.75 -6.97
CA LEU A 394 -5.74 -8.56 -7.41
C LEU A 394 -4.83 -8.92 -8.59
N LEU A 395 -5.09 -8.31 -9.74
CA LEU A 395 -4.18 -8.25 -10.89
C LEU A 395 -3.34 -6.98 -10.73
N HIS A 396 -2.21 -7.09 -10.02
CA HIS A 396 -1.45 -5.94 -9.52
C HIS A 396 -2.30 -5.04 -8.60
N THR A 397 -2.78 -3.91 -9.09
CA THR A 397 -3.66 -2.96 -8.39
C THR A 397 -5.12 -3.06 -8.84
N ALA A 398 -5.42 -3.88 -9.84
CA ALA A 398 -6.77 -4.03 -10.38
C ALA A 398 -7.54 -5.14 -9.65
N LEU A 399 -8.69 -4.81 -9.07
CA LEU A 399 -9.60 -5.81 -8.53
C LEU A 399 -10.39 -6.44 -9.68
N TRP A 400 -10.35 -7.76 -9.78
CA TRP A 400 -11.22 -8.52 -10.67
C TRP A 400 -12.14 -9.44 -9.87
N LYS A 401 -13.32 -9.68 -10.44
CA LYS A 401 -14.35 -10.56 -9.89
C LYS A 401 -14.97 -11.35 -11.03
N ARG A 402 -15.07 -12.66 -10.84
CA ARG A 402 -15.79 -13.57 -11.71
C ARG A 402 -16.71 -14.43 -10.87
N SER A 403 -17.84 -14.83 -11.44
CA SER A 403 -18.75 -15.73 -10.76
C SER A 403 -19.40 -16.72 -11.69
N VAL A 404 -19.76 -17.88 -11.15
CA VAL A 404 -20.45 -18.97 -11.84
C VAL A 404 -21.44 -19.61 -10.87
N ARG A 405 -22.60 -20.04 -11.36
CA ARG A 405 -23.53 -20.86 -10.55
C ARG A 405 -23.10 -22.32 -10.59
N THR A 406 -23.14 -23.01 -9.46
CA THR A 406 -22.85 -24.45 -9.37
C THR A 406 -23.93 -25.24 -10.10
N GLY A 407 -23.50 -26.25 -10.86
CA GLY A 407 -24.39 -27.19 -11.53
C GLY A 407 -24.82 -28.35 -10.62
N SER A 408 -25.38 -29.40 -11.24
CA SER A 408 -25.73 -30.64 -10.56
C SER A 408 -24.53 -31.24 -9.83
N GLY A 409 -24.75 -31.74 -8.62
CA GLY A 409 -23.69 -32.26 -7.75
C GLY A 409 -22.72 -31.18 -7.26
N GLY A 410 -23.14 -29.91 -7.19
CA GLY A 410 -22.36 -28.79 -6.64
C GLY A 410 -21.12 -28.42 -7.46
N SER A 411 -20.97 -28.98 -8.67
CA SER A 411 -19.78 -28.78 -9.50
C SER A 411 -19.73 -27.37 -10.10
N TYR A 412 -18.54 -26.81 -10.20
CA TYR A 412 -18.32 -25.54 -10.89
C TYR A 412 -17.05 -25.58 -11.73
N GLN A 413 -17.04 -24.80 -12.80
CA GLN A 413 -15.88 -24.53 -13.63
C GLN A 413 -15.85 -23.04 -13.96
N LEU A 414 -14.73 -22.38 -13.71
CA LEU A 414 -14.55 -20.95 -13.91
C LEU A 414 -13.21 -20.68 -14.56
N ASP A 415 -13.22 -20.05 -15.73
CA ASP A 415 -12.02 -19.54 -16.38
C ASP A 415 -11.66 -18.17 -15.78
N ILE A 416 -10.44 -18.05 -15.28
CA ILE A 416 -9.92 -16.82 -14.70
C ILE A 416 -8.71 -16.31 -15.49
N PRO A 417 -8.52 -14.98 -15.60
CA PRO A 417 -7.34 -14.41 -16.25
C PRO A 417 -6.06 -14.97 -15.62
N HIS A 418 -5.08 -15.35 -16.44
CA HIS A 418 -3.76 -15.75 -15.96
C HIS A 418 -2.80 -14.56 -15.95
N PRO A 419 -2.62 -13.83 -14.84
CA PRO A 419 -1.61 -12.79 -14.78
C PRO A 419 -0.21 -13.38 -14.97
N ALA A 420 0.57 -12.75 -15.84
CA ALA A 420 2.01 -12.95 -15.85
C ALA A 420 2.55 -12.57 -14.45
N GLY A 421 3.22 -13.51 -13.78
CA GLY A 421 3.75 -13.30 -12.42
C GLY A 421 2.91 -13.88 -11.28
N PHE A 422 1.81 -14.60 -11.56
CA PHE A 422 1.09 -15.41 -10.57
C PHE A 422 1.92 -16.61 -10.09
N ARG A 423 3.03 -16.36 -9.39
CA ARG A 423 3.82 -17.40 -8.73
C ARG A 423 3.27 -17.58 -7.31
N GLY A 424 2.13 -18.28 -7.21
CA GLY A 424 1.60 -18.79 -5.95
C GLY A 424 1.02 -17.75 -4.98
N ARG A 425 0.42 -16.66 -5.49
CA ARG A 425 -0.44 -15.80 -4.64
C ARG A 425 -1.85 -16.39 -4.59
N ALA A 426 -2.51 -16.28 -3.44
CA ALA A 426 -3.86 -16.80 -3.23
C ALA A 426 -4.88 -16.02 -4.07
N ALA A 427 -5.74 -16.73 -4.80
CA ALA A 427 -7.04 -16.20 -5.16
C ALA A 427 -7.99 -16.45 -3.98
N SER A 428 -8.91 -15.51 -3.73
CA SER A 428 -9.95 -15.72 -2.74
C SER A 428 -11.17 -16.29 -3.43
N LEU A 429 -11.62 -17.46 -2.96
CA LEU A 429 -12.86 -18.10 -3.37
C LEU A 429 -13.91 -17.82 -2.30
N VAL A 430 -15.03 -17.22 -2.69
CA VAL A 430 -16.16 -16.95 -1.78
C VAL A 430 -17.42 -17.49 -2.44
N ALA A 431 -18.20 -18.30 -1.72
CA ALA A 431 -19.47 -18.82 -2.21
C ALA A 431 -20.64 -18.10 -1.53
N TRP A 432 -21.65 -17.73 -2.31
CA TRP A 432 -22.87 -17.05 -1.85
C TRP A 432 -24.09 -17.90 -2.20
N GLY A 433 -24.99 -18.08 -1.23
CA GLY A 433 -26.30 -18.69 -1.45
C GLY A 433 -27.42 -17.63 -1.40
N ASP A 434 -28.47 -17.83 -2.20
CA ASP A 434 -29.65 -16.95 -2.29
C ASP A 434 -30.40 -16.79 -0.94
N ARG A 435 -30.07 -17.61 0.09
CA ARG A 435 -30.65 -17.55 1.45
C ARG A 435 -29.78 -16.81 2.49
N GLY A 436 -28.79 -16.02 2.07
CA GLY A 436 -28.05 -15.13 2.97
C GLY A 436 -27.08 -15.83 3.94
N GLY A 437 -26.81 -17.12 3.75
CA GLY A 437 -25.75 -17.84 4.44
C GLY A 437 -24.44 -17.68 3.67
N VAL A 438 -23.42 -17.06 4.30
CA VAL A 438 -22.05 -17.08 3.78
C VAL A 438 -21.44 -18.42 4.19
N SER A 439 -21.11 -19.27 3.22
CA SER A 439 -20.22 -20.40 3.45
C SER A 439 -18.78 -19.91 3.43
N GLU A 440 -17.94 -20.47 4.30
CA GLU A 440 -16.61 -20.00 4.67
C GLU A 440 -15.68 -19.77 3.45
N SER A 441 -14.81 -18.75 3.53
CA SER A 441 -13.82 -18.42 2.49
C SER A 441 -12.77 -19.52 2.39
N LEU A 442 -12.87 -20.40 1.40
CA LEU A 442 -11.87 -21.42 1.15
C LEU A 442 -10.68 -20.82 0.35
N VAL A 443 -9.51 -20.72 0.97
CA VAL A 443 -8.27 -20.39 0.23
C VAL A 443 -7.71 -21.68 -0.36
N ALA A 444 -8.11 -22.01 -1.58
CA ALA A 444 -7.59 -23.19 -2.28
C ALA A 444 -6.27 -22.87 -3.00
N PRO A 445 -5.21 -23.70 -2.87
CA PRO A 445 -4.04 -23.59 -3.73
C PRO A 445 -4.43 -23.93 -5.17
N ILE A 446 -4.30 -22.98 -6.08
CA ILE A 446 -4.53 -23.20 -7.52
C ILE A 446 -3.46 -24.17 -8.03
N GLN A 447 -3.84 -25.40 -8.35
CA GLN A 447 -3.01 -26.29 -9.15
C GLN A 447 -3.35 -26.07 -10.62
N ALA A 448 -2.42 -25.51 -11.38
CA ALA A 448 -2.55 -25.47 -12.83
C ALA A 448 -2.47 -26.91 -13.36
N GLY A 449 -3.61 -27.49 -13.75
CA GLY A 449 -3.64 -28.74 -14.49
C GLY A 449 -3.02 -28.56 -15.88
N PRO A 450 -2.57 -29.65 -16.54
CA PRO A 450 -2.13 -29.57 -17.93
C PRO A 450 -3.27 -29.06 -18.82
N PRO A 451 -2.98 -28.28 -19.88
CA PRO A 451 -4.00 -27.76 -20.77
C PRO A 451 -4.80 -28.92 -21.37
N ILE A 452 -6.11 -28.94 -21.11
CA ILE A 452 -7.03 -29.90 -21.73
C ILE A 452 -7.08 -29.52 -23.21
N SER A 453 -6.54 -30.38 -24.06
CA SER A 453 -6.72 -30.25 -25.51
C SER A 453 -8.21 -30.33 -25.81
N ARG A 454 -8.84 -29.22 -26.21
CA ARG A 454 -10.20 -29.25 -26.75
C ARG A 454 -10.18 -30.18 -27.96
N ALA A 455 -10.83 -31.34 -27.83
CA ALA A 455 -11.08 -32.23 -28.94
C ALA A 455 -11.94 -31.46 -29.97
N THR A 456 -11.30 -30.99 -31.04
CA THR A 456 -12.03 -30.50 -32.22
C THR A 456 -12.87 -31.67 -32.72
N SER A 457 -14.20 -31.54 -32.64
CA SER A 457 -15.11 -32.51 -33.23
C SER A 457 -14.94 -32.49 -34.74
N ARG A 458 -14.10 -33.40 -35.26
CA ARG A 458 -14.04 -33.69 -36.68
C ARG A 458 -15.32 -34.42 -37.04
N SER A 459 -16.27 -33.67 -37.59
CA SER A 459 -17.40 -34.18 -38.34
C SER A 459 -16.87 -35.08 -39.47
N SER A 460 -16.95 -36.39 -39.25
CA SER A 460 -16.79 -37.40 -40.30
C SER A 460 -18.03 -37.35 -41.20
N ARG A 461 -17.90 -36.74 -42.38
CA ARG A 461 -18.84 -36.99 -43.48
C ARG A 461 -18.63 -38.43 -43.97
N CYS A 462 -19.63 -39.28 -43.77
CA CYS A 462 -19.79 -40.49 -44.55
C CYS A 462 -20.10 -40.09 -45.99
N VAL A 463 -19.26 -40.56 -46.93
CA VAL A 463 -19.58 -40.59 -48.35
C VAL A 463 -20.26 -41.94 -48.59
N GLY A 464 -21.51 -41.88 -49.07
CA GLY A 464 -22.21 -42.99 -49.71
C GLY A 464 -22.24 -42.78 -51.21
#